data_AF-A0A538HCG5-F1
#
_entry.id   AF-A0A538HCG5-F1
#
_cell.length_a   1.000
_cell.length_b   1.000
_cell.length_c   1.000
_cell.angle_alpha   90.00
_cell.angle_beta   90.00
_cell.angle_gamma   90.00
#
_symmetry.space_group_name_H-M   'P 1'
#
loop_
_entity.id
_entity.type
_entity.pdbx_description
1 polymer ?
#
loop_
_entity_poly.entity_id
_entity_poly.type
_entity_poly.pdbx_seq_one_letter_code
_entity_poly.pdbx_strand_id
1 'polypeptide(L)'
;TGYESRKGGELAANPRAALLFYWDPLGRQVRIEGPVERVAEAESDAYFRSRPRGAQISASVSPQSRVVESRAGLEALAAELEARGDEIPRPPAWGGFRLAP
;
A
#
# COMPACT_ATOMS: atom_id res chain seq x y z
N THR A 1 1.54 -0.93 -0.30
CA THR A 1 0.51 -1.60 0.54
C THR A 1 1.03 -1.70 1.96
N GLY A 2 0.18 -1.93 2.96
CA GLY A 2 0.63 -2.28 4.31
C GLY A 2 1.15 -3.72 4.38
N TYR A 3 2.34 -3.94 4.91
CA TYR A 3 2.91 -5.26 5.20
C TYR A 3 2.11 -6.03 6.25
N GLU A 4 1.42 -5.32 7.15
CA GLU A 4 0.52 -5.91 8.16
C GLU A 4 -0.93 -6.02 7.71
N SER A 5 -1.23 -5.63 6.47
CA SER A 5 -2.58 -5.83 5.92
C SER A 5 -2.87 -7.32 5.72
N ARG A 6 -4.14 -7.67 5.52
CA ARG A 6 -4.54 -9.06 5.22
C ARG A 6 -3.68 -9.67 4.10
N LYS A 7 -3.56 -8.98 2.96
CA LYS A 7 -2.73 -9.46 1.84
C LYS A 7 -1.24 -9.51 2.18
N GLY A 8 -0.77 -8.59 3.02
CA GLY A 8 0.63 -8.54 3.44
C GLY A 8 0.99 -9.75 4.31
N GLY A 9 0.09 -10.13 5.24
CA GLY A 9 0.21 -11.35 6.02
C GLY A 9 0.13 -12.62 5.15
N GLU A 10 -0.82 -12.68 4.22
CA GLU A 10 -0.94 -13.81 3.28
C GLU A 10 0.33 -13.98 2.42
N LEU A 11 0.88 -12.89 1.87
CA LEU A 11 2.12 -12.92 1.07
C LEU A 11 3.36 -13.25 1.91
N ALA A 12 3.39 -12.86 3.18
CA ALA A 12 4.48 -13.24 4.08
C ALA A 12 4.46 -14.74 4.40
N ALA A 13 3.27 -15.34 4.53
CA ALA A 13 3.10 -16.77 4.79
C ALA A 13 3.25 -17.63 3.52
N ASN A 14 2.83 -17.12 2.36
CA ASN A 14 2.87 -17.81 1.08
C ASN A 14 3.20 -16.81 -0.04
N PRO A 15 4.49 -16.68 -0.43
CA PRO A 15 4.95 -15.64 -1.35
C PRO A 15 4.67 -16.00 -2.81
N ARG A 16 3.41 -16.29 -3.15
CA ARG A 16 2.95 -16.60 -4.51
C ARG A 16 1.69 -15.79 -4.79
N ALA A 17 1.61 -15.19 -5.97
CA ALA A 17 0.43 -14.42 -6.36
C ALA A 17 0.13 -14.58 -7.85
N ALA A 18 -1.07 -14.12 -8.23
CA ALA A 18 -1.51 -13.97 -9.59
C ALA A 18 -2.07 -12.55 -9.80
N LEU A 19 -1.79 -11.95 -10.95
CA LEU A 19 -2.31 -10.67 -11.40
C LEU A 19 -3.11 -10.89 -12.67
N LEU A 20 -4.19 -10.11 -12.83
CA LEU A 20 -5.04 -10.12 -14.00
C LEU A 20 -5.34 -8.68 -14.41
N PHE A 21 -4.92 -8.31 -15.61
CA PHE A 21 -5.27 -7.06 -16.25
C PHE A 21 -6.32 -7.36 -17.31
N TYR A 22 -7.51 -6.79 -17.17
CA TYR A 22 -8.58 -6.88 -18.16
C TYR A 22 -8.72 -5.54 -18.87
N TRP A 23 -8.58 -5.55 -20.19
CA TRP A 23 -8.75 -4.38 -21.06
C TRP A 23 -10.03 -4.54 -21.87
N ASP A 24 -11.13 -4.11 -21.27
CA ASP A 24 -12.49 -4.24 -21.83
C ASP A 24 -12.61 -3.68 -23.25
N PRO A 25 -12.15 -2.44 -23.56
CA PRO A 25 -12.28 -1.88 -24.92
C PRO A 25 -11.50 -2.65 -25.98
N LEU A 26 -10.49 -3.42 -25.56
CA LEU A 26 -9.65 -4.23 -26.45
C LEU A 26 -10.11 -5.70 -26.50
N GLY A 27 -11.03 -6.11 -25.61
CA GLY A 27 -11.38 -7.52 -25.41
C GLY A 27 -10.16 -8.39 -25.05
N ARG A 28 -9.20 -7.86 -24.30
CA ARG A 28 -7.91 -8.53 -23.99
C ARG A 28 -7.69 -8.72 -22.50
N GLN A 29 -6.95 -9.76 -22.16
CA GLN A 29 -6.52 -10.05 -20.81
C GLN A 29 -5.03 -10.42 -20.76
N VAL A 30 -4.32 -9.93 -19.74
CA VAL A 30 -2.96 -10.35 -19.39
C VAL A 30 -2.97 -10.96 -18.00
N ARG A 31 -2.41 -12.17 -17.88
CA ARG A 31 -2.23 -12.89 -16.61
C ARG A 31 -0.75 -12.98 -16.30
N ILE A 32 -0.40 -12.77 -15.04
CA ILE A 32 0.98 -12.86 -14.54
C ILE A 32 0.94 -13.65 -13.24
N GLU A 33 1.74 -14.71 -13.13
CA GLU A 33 1.76 -15.59 -11.97
C GLU A 33 3.21 -15.83 -11.57
N GLY A 34 3.51 -15.89 -10.28
CA GLY A 34 4.87 -16.17 -9.84
C GLY A 34 5.14 -15.86 -8.38
N PRO A 35 6.40 -16.04 -7.94
CA PRO A 35 6.81 -15.70 -6.59
C PRO A 35 6.77 -14.19 -6.35
N VAL A 36 6.59 -13.82 -5.09
CA VAL A 36 6.50 -12.42 -4.65
C VAL A 36 7.56 -12.11 -3.62
N GLU A 37 8.26 -11.00 -3.79
CA GLU A 37 9.25 -10.47 -2.84
C GLU A 37 8.88 -9.05 -2.40
N ARG A 38 9.36 -8.62 -1.23
CA ARG A 38 9.29 -7.21 -0.85
C ARG A 38 10.33 -6.44 -1.66
N VAL A 39 9.97 -5.23 -2.08
CA VAL A 39 10.95 -4.33 -2.70
C VAL A 39 11.90 -3.76 -1.65
N ALA A 40 13.03 -3.21 -2.08
CA ALA A 40 13.98 -2.57 -1.18
C ALA A 40 13.33 -1.38 -0.44
N GLU A 41 13.78 -1.11 0.79
CA GLU A 41 13.25 0.03 1.56
C GLU A 41 13.44 1.36 0.85
N ALA A 42 14.62 1.58 0.25
CA ALA A 42 14.91 2.78 -0.52
C ALA A 42 13.97 2.97 -1.71
N GLU A 43 13.54 1.88 -2.37
CA GLU A 43 12.54 1.92 -3.44
C GLU A 43 11.17 2.32 -2.89
N SER A 44 10.78 1.76 -1.74
CA SER A 44 9.54 2.14 -1.05
C SER A 44 9.57 3.59 -0.57
N ASP A 45 10.70 4.09 -0.06
CA ASP A 45 10.87 5.47 0.40
C ASP A 45 10.78 6.46 -0.77
N ALA A 46 11.45 6.16 -1.88
CA ALA A 46 11.41 6.98 -3.08
C ALA A 46 10.00 7.05 -3.66
N TYR A 47 9.31 5.90 -3.76
CA TYR A 47 7.94 5.86 -4.22
C TYR A 47 6.97 6.53 -3.23
N PHE A 48 7.16 6.37 -1.92
CA PHE A 48 6.29 7.03 -0.93
C PHE A 48 6.36 8.56 -1.05
N ARG A 49 7.58 9.11 -1.16
CA ARG A 49 7.82 10.55 -1.30
C ARG A 49 7.21 11.15 -2.56
N SER A 50 7.10 10.38 -3.65
CA SER A 50 6.50 10.88 -4.90
C SER A 50 4.97 10.88 -4.90
N ARG A 51 4.32 10.26 -3.90
CA ARG A 51 2.85 10.20 -3.81
C ARG A 51 2.28 11.58 -3.43
N PRO A 52 1.07 11.93 -3.89
CA PRO A 52 0.37 13.13 -3.43
C PRO A 52 0.24 13.15 -1.89
N ARG A 53 0.28 14.34 -1.27
CA ARG A 53 0.26 14.51 0.20
C ARG A 53 -0.90 13.75 0.88
N GLY A 54 -2.12 13.84 0.33
CA GLY A 54 -3.27 13.09 0.87
C GLY A 54 -3.09 11.56 0.84
N ALA A 55 -2.37 11.04 -0.15
CA ALA A 55 -2.05 9.62 -0.24
C ALA A 55 -0.96 9.18 0.77
N GLN A 56 -0.04 10.08 1.12
CA GLN A 56 0.93 9.89 2.20
C GLN A 56 0.23 9.87 3.57
N ILE A 57 -0.69 10.82 3.83
CA ILE A 57 -1.51 10.85 5.05
C ILE A 57 -2.32 9.56 5.18
N SER A 58 -3.10 9.22 4.16
CA SER A 58 -3.97 8.05 4.19
C SER A 58 -3.20 6.77 4.53
N ALA A 59 -2.00 6.62 3.97
CA ALA A 59 -1.12 5.49 4.27
C ALA A 59 -0.52 5.51 5.68
N SER A 60 -0.47 6.68 6.32
CA SER A 60 0.10 6.87 7.66
C SER A 60 -0.92 6.70 8.77
N VAL A 61 -2.17 7.11 8.55
CA VAL A 61 -3.24 7.04 9.57
C VAL A 61 -4.03 5.74 9.53
N SER A 62 -4.04 5.04 8.39
CA SER A 62 -4.88 3.85 8.22
C SER A 62 -4.14 2.57 8.61
N PRO A 63 -4.58 1.86 9.67
CA PRO A 63 -4.13 0.50 9.95
C PRO A 63 -4.80 -0.47 8.97
N GLN A 64 -4.33 -0.50 7.73
CA GLN A 64 -4.97 -1.20 6.60
C GLN A 64 -5.40 -2.63 6.97
N SER A 65 -6.70 -2.92 6.78
CA SER A 65 -7.33 -4.22 7.07
C SER A 65 -7.51 -4.58 8.55
N ARG A 66 -7.31 -3.65 9.49
CA ARG A 66 -7.72 -3.81 10.88
C ARG A 66 -9.08 -3.13 11.13
N VAL A 67 -9.79 -3.59 12.16
CA VAL A 67 -10.99 -2.90 12.65
C VAL A 67 -10.56 -1.52 13.17
N VAL A 68 -11.33 -0.50 12.81
CA VAL A 68 -11.15 0.87 13.29
C VAL A 68 -12.37 1.25 14.13
N GLU A 69 -12.16 2.10 15.13
CA GLU A 69 -13.21 2.54 16.04
C GLU A 69 -14.33 3.29 15.29
N SER A 70 -13.96 4.24 14.43
CA SER A 70 -14.91 5.01 13.64
C SER A 70 -14.26 5.68 12.44
N ARG A 71 -15.09 6.07 11.48
CA ARG A 71 -14.68 6.93 10.36
C ARG A 71 -14.19 8.31 10.83
N ALA A 72 -14.92 8.91 11.78
CA ALA A 72 -14.60 10.23 12.30
C ALA A 72 -13.20 10.26 12.97
N GLY A 73 -12.82 9.18 13.66
CA GLY A 73 -11.47 9.06 14.24
C GLY A 73 -10.36 9.08 13.18
N LEU A 74 -10.52 8.37 12.06
CA LEU A 74 -9.56 8.42 10.95
C LEU A 74 -9.49 9.79 10.29
N GLU A 75 -10.63 10.45 10.11
CA GLU A 75 -10.71 11.80 9.54
C GLU A 75 -10.02 12.83 10.45
N ALA A 76 -10.18 12.72 11.77
CA ALA A 76 -9.50 13.56 12.74
C ALA A 76 -7.97 13.40 12.70
N LEU A 77 -7.48 12.15 12.70
CA LEU A 77 -6.04 11.87 12.56
C LEU A 77 -5.47 12.39 11.23
N ALA A 78 -6.24 12.26 10.14
CA ALA A 78 -5.84 12.79 8.85
C ALA A 78 -5.76 14.33 8.86
N ALA A 79 -6.75 15.00 9.46
CA ALA A 79 -6.77 16.45 9.59
C ALA A 79 -5.62 16.97 10.47
N GLU A 80 -5.28 16.27 11.55
CA GLU A 80 -4.13 16.60 12.40
C GLU A 80 -2.81 16.54 11.62
N LEU A 81 -2.58 15.46 10.85
CA LEU A 81 -1.39 15.29 10.02
C LEU A 81 -1.32 16.23 8.82
N GLU A 82 -2.46 16.66 8.28
CA GLU A 82 -2.52 17.73 7.28
C GLU A 82 -2.16 19.07 7.91
N ALA A 83 -2.74 19.41 9.07
CA ALA A 83 -2.52 20.68 9.76
C ALA A 83 -1.08 20.89 10.23
N ARG A 84 -0.35 19.81 10.56
CA ARG A 84 1.09 19.88 10.88
C ARG A 84 1.94 20.39 9.71
N GLY A 85 1.54 20.12 8.47
CA GLY A 85 2.22 20.63 7.26
C GLY A 85 3.66 20.16 7.05
N ASP A 86 4.17 19.25 7.88
CA ASP A 86 5.54 18.73 7.82
C ASP A 86 5.68 17.59 6.80
N GLU A 87 6.93 17.19 6.53
CA GLU A 87 7.21 16.01 5.72
C GLU A 87 6.73 14.75 6.47
N ILE A 88 5.99 13.89 5.77
CA ILE A 88 5.54 12.62 6.32
C ILE A 88 6.57 11.55 5.94
N PRO A 89 7.28 10.94 6.91
CA PRO A 89 8.13 9.80 6.61
C PRO A 89 7.27 8.59 6.22
N ARG A 90 7.81 7.69 5.39
CA ARG A 90 7.15 6.43 5.08
C ARG A 90 6.93 5.63 6.38
N PRO A 91 5.70 5.17 6.68
CA PRO A 91 5.48 4.27 7.80
C PRO A 91 6.27 2.96 7.64
N PRO A 92 6.93 2.43 8.68
CA PRO A 92 7.73 1.19 8.58
C PRO A 92 6.93 0.00 8.04
N ALA A 93 5.65 -0.08 8.41
CA ALA A 93 4.73 -1.13 7.98
C ALA A 93 4.18 -0.92 6.55
N TRP A 94 4.62 0.07 5.79
CA TRP A 94 4.15 0.35 4.43
C TRP A 94 5.27 0.18 3.40
N GLY A 95 4.99 -0.50 2.28
CA GLY A 95 5.94 -0.55 1.18
C GLY A 95 5.44 -1.33 -0.04
N GLY A 96 6.38 -1.77 -0.87
CA GLY A 96 6.10 -2.45 -2.13
C GLY A 96 6.34 -3.96 -2.10
N PHE A 97 5.66 -4.65 -3.02
CA PHE A 97 5.93 -6.04 -3.37
C PHE A 97 6.16 -6.11 -4.88
N ARG A 98 7.04 -7.03 -5.31
CA ARG A 98 7.30 -7.35 -6.71
C ARG A 98 6.92 -8.80 -6.97
N LEU A 99 6.15 -9.03 -8.02
CA LEU A 99 5.89 -10.37 -8.56
C LEU A 99 6.91 -10.63 -9.68
N ALA A 100 7.63 -11.75 -9.61
CA ALA A 100 8.54 -12.19 -10.67
C ALA A 100 7.79 -13.16 -11.62
N PRO A 101 7.64 -12.83 -12.92
CA PRO A 101 6.93 -13.66 -13.89
C PRO A 101 7.72 -14.90 -14.32
#